data_AF-A0A844F4C6-F1
#
_entry.id   AF-A0A844F4C6-F1
#
_cell.length_a   1.000
_cell.length_b   1.000
_cell.length_c   1.000
_cell.angle_alpha   90.00
_cell.angle_beta   90.00
_cell.angle_gamma   90.00
#
_symmetry.space_group_name_H-M   'P 1'
#
loop_
_entity.id
_entity.type
_entity.pdbx_description
1 polymer ?
#
loop_
_entity_poly.entity_id
_entity_poly.type
_entity_poly.pdbx_seq_one_letter_code
_entity_poly.pdbx_strand_id
1 'polypeptide(L)'
;MQKDYLIECLRKQGFRITKQRKILIDIILNECCGCCKEVYILAAKKDPGIGIATVYRTVDALEKIGALKRGTAYQLCDHKNRVCQCCLVELEDSSTVKLDCNSMEKVIKSGMQNSGLSNGKKVVGITWMQADDHL
;
A
#
# COMPACT_ATOMS: atom_id res chain seq x y z
N MET A 1 -14.10 0.61 6.04
CA MET A 1 -14.24 -0.75 5.47
C MET A 1 -12.96 -1.56 5.57
N GLN A 2 -11.89 -1.27 4.81
CA GLN A 2 -10.66 -2.09 4.85
C GLN A 2 -9.91 -2.03 6.20
N LYS A 3 -9.85 -0.85 6.82
CA LYS A 3 -9.30 -0.68 8.18
C LYS A 3 -10.05 -1.49 9.24
N ASP A 4 -11.37 -1.43 9.24
CA ASP A 4 -12.21 -2.09 10.24
C ASP A 4 -12.05 -3.60 10.14
N TYR A 5 -11.96 -4.13 8.92
CA TYR A 5 -11.65 -5.54 8.67
C TYR A 5 -10.29 -5.95 9.26
N LEU A 6 -9.22 -5.19 9.02
CA LEU A 6 -7.90 -5.49 9.60
C LEU A 6 -7.92 -5.48 11.13
N ILE A 7 -8.64 -4.51 11.72
CA ILE A 7 -8.82 -4.42 13.17
C ILE A 7 -9.58 -5.64 13.70
N GLU A 8 -10.62 -6.10 13.02
CA GLU A 8 -11.37 -7.30 13.39
C GLU A 8 -10.50 -8.56 13.28
N CYS A 9 -9.73 -8.73 12.20
CA CYS A 9 -8.82 -9.87 12.03
C CYS A 9 -7.76 -9.92 13.15
N LEU A 10 -7.13 -8.78 13.46
CA LEU A 10 -6.19 -8.68 14.57
C LEU A 10 -6.86 -9.05 15.91
N ARG A 11 -8.09 -8.57 16.15
CA ARG A 11 -8.83 -8.87 17.39
C ARG A 11 -9.16 -10.36 17.50
N LYS A 12 -9.64 -10.99 16.42
CA LYS A 12 -9.93 -12.43 16.36
C LYS A 12 -8.70 -13.29 16.62
N GLN A 13 -7.53 -12.80 16.25
CA GLN A 13 -6.23 -13.46 16.47
C GLN A 13 -5.59 -13.09 17.84
N GLY A 14 -6.34 -12.47 18.75
CA GLY A 14 -5.90 -12.17 20.12
C GLY A 14 -5.00 -10.94 20.27
N PHE A 15 -4.80 -10.15 19.20
CA PHE A 15 -3.99 -8.93 19.30
C PHE A 15 -4.78 -7.78 19.95
N ARG A 16 -4.19 -7.16 20.98
CA ARG A 16 -4.72 -5.93 21.59
C ARG A 16 -4.75 -4.77 20.60
N ILE A 17 -5.89 -4.11 20.42
CA ILE A 17 -6.03 -2.96 19.52
C ILE A 17 -5.87 -1.65 20.31
N THR A 18 -4.68 -1.06 20.26
CA THR A 18 -4.37 0.24 20.90
C THR A 18 -4.58 1.41 19.93
N LYS A 19 -4.64 2.65 20.44
CA LYS A 19 -4.68 3.87 19.61
C LYS A 19 -3.50 3.93 18.64
N GLN A 20 -2.29 3.63 19.12
CA GLN A 20 -1.08 3.60 18.31
C GLN A 20 -1.16 2.58 17.17
N ARG A 21 -1.70 1.37 17.42
CA ARG A 21 -1.91 0.37 16.36
C ARG A 21 -2.89 0.85 15.31
N LYS A 22 -3.96 1.56 15.69
CA LYS A 22 -4.90 2.14 14.72
C LYS A 22 -4.22 3.19 13.82
N ILE A 23 -3.36 4.05 14.40
CA ILE A 23 -2.57 5.03 13.64
C ILE A 23 -1.63 4.34 12.65
N LEU A 24 -0.93 3.28 13.10
CA LEU A 24 -0.02 2.53 12.25
C LEU A 24 -0.75 1.81 11.11
N ILE A 25 -1.90 1.21 11.39
CA ILE A 25 -2.75 0.59 10.35
C ILE A 25 -3.21 1.66 9.35
N ASP A 26 -3.61 2.86 9.81
CA ASP A 26 -3.96 3.94 8.88
C ASP A 26 -2.79 4.37 8.00
N ILE A 27 -1.60 4.50 8.56
CA ILE A 27 -0.41 4.87 7.78
C ILE A 27 -0.11 3.79 6.76
N ILE A 28 -0.09 2.52 7.17
CA ILE A 28 0.21 1.40 6.27
C ILE A 28 -0.85 1.30 5.16
N LEU A 29 -2.13 1.54 5.47
CA LEU A 29 -3.22 1.51 4.49
C LEU A 29 -3.18 2.66 3.48
N ASN A 30 -2.84 3.87 3.95
CA ASN A 30 -2.99 5.07 3.14
C ASN A 30 -1.67 5.53 2.53
N GLU A 31 -0.51 5.03 2.98
CA GLU A 31 0.82 5.49 2.58
C GLU A 31 1.63 4.40 1.87
N CYS A 32 2.42 4.82 0.86
CA CYS A 32 3.29 3.91 0.10
C CYS A 32 4.62 3.73 0.82
N CYS A 33 4.59 3.13 2.01
CA CYS A 33 5.80 2.89 2.76
C CYS A 33 6.54 1.68 2.17
N GLY A 34 7.80 1.85 1.80
CA GLY A 34 8.69 0.79 1.38
C GLY A 34 9.27 -0.01 2.55
N CYS A 35 9.38 0.60 3.74
CA CYS A 35 10.01 -0.02 4.90
C CYS A 35 9.51 0.51 6.25
N CYS A 36 9.81 -0.20 7.35
CA CYS A 36 9.41 0.18 8.72
C CYS A 36 9.88 1.58 9.10
N LYS A 37 11.01 2.04 8.55
CA LYS A 37 11.59 3.36 8.85
C LYS A 37 10.68 4.49 8.35
N GLU A 38 10.09 4.33 7.17
CA GLU A 38 9.15 5.32 6.61
C GLU A 38 7.84 5.34 7.39
N VAL A 39 7.31 4.16 7.74
CA VAL A 39 6.13 4.06 8.62
C VAL A 39 6.41 4.78 9.94
N TYR A 40 7.59 4.59 10.53
CA TYR A 40 7.99 5.26 11.76
C TYR A 40 8.06 6.78 11.62
N ILE A 41 8.69 7.30 10.56
CA ILE A 41 8.80 8.74 10.33
C ILE A 41 7.41 9.39 10.24
N LEU A 42 6.47 8.76 9.54
CA LEU A 42 5.09 9.24 9.43
C LEU A 42 4.31 9.08 10.74
N ALA A 43 4.54 7.99 11.48
CA ALA A 43 3.89 7.73 12.75
C ALA A 43 4.33 8.69 13.85
N ALA A 44 5.63 8.97 13.96
CA ALA A 44 6.20 9.89 14.94
C ALA A 44 5.69 11.33 14.75
N LYS A 45 5.37 11.73 13.51
CA LYS A 45 4.71 13.01 13.23
C LYS A 45 3.27 13.08 13.74
N LYS A 46 2.56 11.94 13.76
CA LYS A 46 1.15 11.84 14.22
C LYS A 46 1.04 11.59 15.73
N ASP A 47 1.94 10.80 16.29
CA ASP A 47 2.01 10.46 17.71
C ASP A 47 3.49 10.22 18.10
N PRO A 48 4.14 11.20 18.75
CA PRO A 48 5.54 11.09 19.19
C PRO A 48 5.80 9.93 20.16
N GLY A 49 4.77 9.37 20.80
CA GLY A 49 4.88 8.19 21.66
C GLY A 49 5.06 6.86 20.91
N ILE A 50 4.97 6.87 19.58
CA ILE A 50 5.17 5.67 18.76
C ILE A 50 6.67 5.48 18.50
N GLY A 51 7.28 4.56 19.25
CA GLY A 51 8.64 4.10 18.97
C GLY A 51 8.72 3.10 17.81
N ILE A 52 9.90 2.99 17.20
CA ILE A 52 10.19 2.05 16.11
C ILE A 52 9.85 0.58 16.46
N ALA A 53 10.07 0.17 17.72
CA ALA A 53 9.71 -1.18 18.18
C ALA A 53 8.19 -1.45 18.13
N THR A 54 7.37 -0.42 18.29
CA THR A 54 5.91 -0.54 18.14
C THR A 54 5.50 -0.69 16.68
N VAL A 55 6.24 -0.05 15.76
CA VAL A 55 6.08 -0.25 14.32
C VAL A 55 6.34 -1.71 13.95
N TYR A 56 7.52 -2.25 14.30
CA TYR A 56 7.86 -3.65 14.02
C TYR A 56 6.84 -4.63 14.57
N ARG A 57 6.46 -4.50 15.85
CA ARG A 57 5.45 -5.39 16.46
C ARG A 57 4.08 -5.30 15.81
N THR A 58 3.76 -4.19 15.15
CA THR A 58 2.48 -4.02 14.45
C THR A 58 2.57 -4.60 13.04
N VAL A 59 3.67 -4.36 12.34
CA VAL A 59 3.99 -4.99 11.04
C VAL A 59 3.98 -6.51 11.18
N ASP A 60 4.72 -7.07 12.14
CA ASP A 60 4.75 -8.52 12.39
C ASP A 60 3.36 -9.10 12.70
N ALA A 61 2.51 -8.35 13.41
CA ALA A 61 1.14 -8.78 13.70
C ALA A 61 0.29 -8.83 12.43
N LEU A 62 0.43 -7.83 11.55
CA LEU A 62 -0.26 -7.80 10.26
C LEU A 62 0.24 -8.92 9.32
N GLU A 63 1.53 -9.20 9.32
CA GLU A 63 2.10 -10.32 8.54
C GLU A 63 1.59 -11.67 9.04
N LYS A 64 1.55 -11.89 10.35
CA LYS A 64 1.06 -13.15 10.95
C LYS A 64 -0.38 -13.47 10.57
N ILE A 65 -1.21 -12.45 10.36
CA ILE A 65 -2.60 -12.64 9.94
C ILE A 65 -2.77 -12.66 8.41
N GLY A 66 -1.67 -12.64 7.65
CA GLY A 66 -1.66 -12.62 6.19
C GLY A 66 -2.13 -11.29 5.58
N ALA A 67 -2.26 -10.23 6.37
CA ALA A 67 -2.72 -8.92 5.91
C ALA A 67 -1.61 -8.07 5.28
N LEU A 68 -0.35 -8.48 5.45
CA LEU A 68 0.82 -7.79 4.95
C LEU A 68 1.84 -8.81 4.45
N LYS A 69 2.47 -8.54 3.31
CA LYS A 69 3.60 -9.32 2.79
C LYS A 69 4.81 -8.41 2.65
N ARG A 70 5.97 -8.83 3.17
CA ARG A 70 7.26 -8.17 2.93
C ARG A 70 7.68 -8.34 1.47
N GLY A 71 7.91 -7.21 0.80
CA GLY A 71 8.56 -7.09 -0.50
C GLY A 71 9.46 -5.84 -0.52
N THR A 72 10.03 -5.47 -1.67
CA THR A 72 10.87 -4.27 -1.87
C THR A 72 10.14 -2.96 -1.50
N ALA A 73 8.80 -3.01 -1.46
CA ALA A 73 7.94 -2.08 -0.74
C ALA A 73 6.84 -2.83 0.04
N TYR A 74 6.24 -2.26 1.09
CA TYR A 74 5.12 -2.92 1.78
C TYR A 74 3.92 -3.03 0.84
N GLN A 75 3.57 -4.27 0.52
CA GLN A 75 2.43 -4.59 -0.34
C GLN A 75 1.29 -5.07 0.56
N LEU A 76 0.22 -4.28 0.62
CA LEU A 76 -1.03 -4.69 1.25
C LEU A 76 -1.85 -5.53 0.28
N CYS A 77 -2.27 -6.70 0.72
CA CYS A 77 -3.12 -7.60 -0.03
C CYS A 77 -4.59 -7.25 0.22
N ASP A 78 -5.35 -6.94 -0.82
CA ASP A 78 -6.83 -6.99 -0.79
C ASP A 78 -7.31 -8.42 -1.08
N HIS A 79 -8.55 -8.73 -0.68
CA HIS A 79 -9.32 -9.98 -0.66
C HIS A 79 -9.34 -10.79 -1.98
N LYS A 80 -8.64 -10.34 -3.02
CA LYS A 80 -8.45 -11.01 -4.32
C LYS A 80 -6.98 -11.31 -4.66
N ASN A 81 -6.08 -11.31 -3.68
CA ASN A 81 -4.64 -11.49 -3.92
C ASN A 81 -4.06 -10.40 -4.85
N ARG A 82 -4.73 -9.24 -4.96
CA ARG A 82 -4.22 -8.11 -5.74
C ARG A 82 -3.29 -7.29 -4.85
N VAL A 83 -2.04 -7.23 -5.27
CA VAL A 83 -1.05 -6.30 -4.74
C VAL A 83 -1.59 -4.89 -4.93
N CYS A 84 -1.70 -4.11 -3.85
CA CYS A 84 -1.93 -2.68 -3.94
C CYS A 84 -0.72 -2.06 -4.67
N GLN A 85 -0.86 -1.83 -5.97
CA GLN A 85 0.20 -1.24 -6.79
C GLN A 85 0.07 0.27 -6.69
N CYS A 86 0.99 0.86 -5.94
CA CYS A 86 1.19 2.28 -5.93
C CYS A 86 2.57 2.59 -6.50
N CYS A 87 2.70 3.67 -7.26
CA CYS A 87 4.00 4.15 -7.72
C CYS A 87 4.21 5.61 -7.31
N LEU A 88 5.47 6.00 -7.25
CA LEU A 88 5.89 7.38 -7.07
C LEU A 88 6.46 7.85 -8.41
N VAL A 89 5.92 8.93 -8.94
CA VAL A 89 6.41 9.58 -10.15
C VAL A 89 7.18 10.81 -9.71
N GLU A 90 8.45 10.88 -10.06
CA GLU A 90 9.26 12.08 -9.90
C GLU A 90 9.13 12.95 -11.16
N LEU A 91 8.87 14.23 -10.96
CA LEU A 91 8.73 15.22 -12.04
C LEU A 91 10.08 15.93 -12.28
N GLU A 92 10.19 16.64 -13.41
CA GLU A 92 11.41 17.35 -13.79
C GLU A 92 11.85 18.41 -12.75
N ASP A 93 10.91 18.95 -11.97
CA ASP A 93 11.17 19.90 -10.89
C ASP A 93 11.55 19.22 -9.55
N SER A 94 11.84 17.91 -9.58
CA SER A 94 12.12 17.07 -8.40
C SER A 94 10.97 16.92 -7.41
N SER A 95 9.77 17.41 -7.73
CA SER A 95 8.58 17.10 -6.95
C SER A 95 8.11 15.67 -7.21
N THR A 96 7.36 15.09 -6.27
CA THR A 96 6.90 13.70 -6.37
C THR A 96 5.37 13.62 -6.32
N VAL A 97 4.80 12.80 -7.21
CA VAL A 97 3.37 12.50 -7.28
C VAL A 97 3.17 11.03 -6.97
N LYS A 98 2.35 10.75 -5.96
CA LYS A 98 1.98 9.40 -5.57
C LYS A 98 0.74 8.96 -6.34
N LEU A 99 0.85 7.88 -7.09
CA LEU A 99 -0.27 7.25 -7.78
C LEU A 99 -0.72 6.01 -6.99
N ASP A 100 -1.93 6.07 -6.44
CA ASP A 100 -2.61 4.91 -5.86
C ASP A 100 -3.29 4.05 -6.94
N CYS A 101 -3.89 2.92 -6.56
CA CYS A 101 -4.55 2.02 -7.52
C CYS A 101 -5.65 2.70 -8.38
N ASN A 102 -6.36 3.68 -7.83
CA ASN A 102 -7.43 4.38 -8.56
C ASN A 102 -6.86 5.43 -9.53
N SER A 103 -5.84 6.16 -9.09
CA SER A 103 -5.16 7.18 -9.89
C SER A 103 -4.34 6.55 -11.01
N MET A 104 -3.71 5.40 -10.73
CA MET A 104 -2.94 4.62 -11.69
C MET A 104 -3.81 4.14 -12.87
N GLU A 105 -4.99 3.59 -12.61
CA GLU A 105 -5.91 3.15 -13.67
C GLU A 105 -6.31 4.30 -14.59
N LYS A 106 -6.58 5.48 -14.02
CA LYS A 106 -6.90 6.69 -14.79
C LYS A 106 -5.72 7.16 -15.63
N VAL A 107 -4.53 7.24 -15.03
CA VAL A 107 -3.31 7.66 -15.73
C VAL A 107 -3.00 6.74 -16.89
N ILE A 108 -3.10 5.41 -16.71
CA ILE A 108 -2.85 4.46 -17.81
C ILE A 108 -3.91 4.57 -18.90
N LYS A 109 -5.20 4.68 -18.55
CA LYS A 109 -6.26 4.86 -19.56
C LYS A 109 -6.02 6.11 -20.40
N SER A 110 -5.75 7.24 -19.75
CA SER A 110 -5.45 8.50 -20.44
C SER A 110 -4.15 8.42 -21.25
N GLY A 111 -3.12 7.77 -20.69
CA GLY A 111 -1.84 7.54 -21.35
C GLY A 111 -2.01 6.73 -22.63
N MET A 112 -2.69 5.58 -22.58
CA MET A 112 -2.96 4.71 -23.73
C MET A 112 -3.73 5.41 -24.86
N GLN A 113 -4.64 6.32 -24.50
CA GLN A 113 -5.39 7.12 -25.48
C GLN A 113 -4.52 8.18 -26.17
N ASN A 114 -3.57 8.76 -25.44
CA ASN A 114 -2.74 9.86 -25.95
C ASN A 114 -1.36 9.42 -26.48
N SER A 115 -0.91 8.21 -26.17
CA SER A 115 0.42 7.69 -26.55
C SER A 115 0.45 6.98 -27.91
N GLY A 116 -0.69 6.88 -28.60
CA GLY A 116 -0.82 6.12 -29.84
C GLY A 116 -0.83 4.59 -29.68
N LEU A 117 -0.47 4.06 -28.51
CA LEU A 117 -0.39 2.63 -28.22
C LEU A 117 -1.74 1.89 -28.34
N SER A 118 -2.84 2.61 -28.18
CA SER A 118 -4.19 2.02 -28.28
C SER A 118 -4.70 1.88 -29.71
N ASN A 119 -4.03 2.43 -30.73
CA ASN A 119 -4.52 2.48 -32.11
C ASN A 119 -6.00 2.93 -32.22
N GLY A 120 -6.38 3.94 -31.43
CA GLY A 120 -7.75 4.48 -31.39
C GLY A 120 -8.78 3.62 -30.66
N LYS A 121 -8.38 2.51 -30.03
CA LYS A 121 -9.29 1.63 -29.28
C LYS A 121 -9.41 2.06 -27.81
N LYS A 122 -10.59 1.83 -27.23
CA LYS A 122 -10.82 2.09 -25.79
C LYS A 122 -10.20 0.99 -24.94
N VAL A 123 -9.55 1.39 -23.84
CA VAL A 123 -9.08 0.45 -22.81
C VAL A 123 -10.29 -0.09 -22.03
N VAL A 124 -10.49 -1.41 -22.09
CA VAL A 124 -11.62 -2.11 -21.43
C VAL A 124 -11.23 -2.77 -20.10
N GLY A 125 -9.94 -3.02 -19.88
CA GLY A 125 -9.44 -3.61 -18.65
C GLY A 125 -7.92 -3.47 -18.55
N ILE A 126 -7.41 -3.47 -17.33
CA ILE A 126 -5.99 -3.44 -17.02
C ILE A 126 -5.70 -4.62 -16.11
N THR A 127 -4.78 -5.49 -16.53
CA THR A 127 -4.32 -6.63 -15.75
C THR A 127 -2.88 -6.37 -15.35
N TRP A 128 -2.61 -6.51 -14.06
CA TRP A 128 -1.28 -6.32 -13.49
C TRP A 128 -0.60 -7.68 -13.39
N MET A 129 0.54 -7.83 -14.05
CA MET A 129 1.37 -9.04 -13.95
C MET A 129 2.50 -8.78 -12.94
N GLN A 130 2.78 -9.76 -12.07
CA GLN A 130 4.04 -9.75 -11.32
C GLN A 130 5.13 -10.32 -12.24
N ALA A 131 6.32 -9.72 -12.22
CA ALA A 131 7.49 -10.34 -12.82
C ALA A 131 7.91 -11.49 -11.89
N ASP A 132 7.30 -12.66 -12.06
CA ASP A 132 7.75 -14.00 -11.61
C ASP A 132 6.69 -15.08 -11.99
N ASP A 133 6.33 -15.18 -13.27
CA ASP A 133 5.53 -16.31 -13.81
C ASP A 133 6.36 -17.17 -14.80
N HIS A 134 7.69 -17.07 -14.75
CA HIS A 134 8.62 -17.93 -15.48
C HIS A 134 9.85 -18.27 -14.64
N LEU A 135 9.72 -19.27 -13.75
CA LEU A 135 10.64 -20.42 -13.55
C LEU A 135 10.22 -21.25 -12.34
#